data_AF-A0A6A6E5L1-F1
#
_entry.id   AF-A0A6A6E5L1-F1
#
_cell.length_a   1.000
_cell.length_b   1.000
_cell.length_c   1.000
_cell.angle_alpha   90.00
_cell.angle_beta   90.00
_cell.angle_gamma   90.00
#
_symmetry.space_group_name_H-M   'P 1'
#
loop_
_entity.id
_entity.type
_entity.pdbx_description
1 polymer ?
#
loop_
_entity_poly.entity_id
_entity_poly.type
_entity_poly.pdbx_seq_one_letter_code
_entity_poly.pdbx_strand_id
1 'polypeptide(L)'
;MANTRRELAKYNPLVTKQKYQKTAFQWRWIHLPANNVDWMMKEPIVMKNRKEDDLNATKQTPATDVSSLDQTTKETKDTETEKYWRVALYMPYLTFATSRPDDERKKKYDKLEEWYKDKILHGPRTLDRFYYYSLSDTGYRDATQVVTKYIDERTGRKQDEPQKILQVDQLWLWVIDERTIITSSTYRLDKSEDPVLNKVFESLKQTNDKTYGQSPSSVDEMSRFIIRVCVGFIDHSVVKIPNAGESETRDSISTRQIFANTINSKAAFEADLFTHFNQKLDEKLLKLVERGLQKANDGQMRHLDELKNECEGRIDKRKDNPNGSEGGTDGQDDGRLNDYNSISKATRLLEEVKDIRDELNILRFLLEQQNDVWEKLVDGAYKEPMSKASTYTIKKNKVMDRWRGRAYVVDEIDEMDKMVEGIQASVNSLLSLEQNEASIEQAQVTIRQGKILMAFTIVTILFLELQQ
;
A
#
# COMPACT_ATOMS: atom_id res chain seq x y z
N MET A 1 31.26 -28.12 -6.31
CA MET A 1 31.76 -27.11 -5.35
C MET A 1 33.22 -26.70 -5.56
N ALA A 2 34.16 -27.62 -5.87
CA ALA A 2 35.59 -27.28 -6.03
C ALA A 2 35.88 -26.38 -7.25
N ASN A 3 35.22 -26.63 -8.39
CA ASN A 3 35.39 -25.81 -9.60
C ASN A 3 34.81 -24.39 -9.44
N THR A 4 33.69 -24.25 -8.72
CA THR A 4 33.03 -22.96 -8.47
C THR A 4 33.89 -22.02 -7.62
N ARG A 5 34.65 -22.56 -6.64
CA ARG A 5 35.61 -21.79 -5.83
C ARG A 5 36.80 -21.26 -6.64
N ARG A 6 37.28 -22.01 -7.63
CA ARG A 6 38.38 -21.57 -8.51
C ARG A 6 37.96 -20.44 -9.44
N GLU A 7 36.73 -20.49 -9.95
CA GLU A 7 36.18 -19.43 -10.80
C GLU A 7 35.95 -18.14 -10.01
N LEU A 8 35.39 -18.21 -8.79
CA LEU A 8 35.20 -17.05 -7.91
C LEU A 8 36.52 -16.36 -7.49
N ALA A 9 37.61 -17.12 -7.35
CA ALA A 9 38.93 -16.58 -6.99
C ALA A 9 39.55 -15.69 -8.08
N LYS A 10 39.09 -15.81 -9.33
CA LYS A 10 39.55 -14.96 -10.45
C LYS A 10 38.97 -13.54 -10.39
N TYR A 11 37.81 -13.36 -9.77
CA TYR A 11 37.07 -12.08 -9.78
C TYR A 11 37.25 -11.25 -8.50
N ASN A 12 37.77 -11.81 -7.41
CA ASN A 12 38.05 -11.04 -6.19
C ASN A 12 39.24 -11.61 -5.40
N PRO A 13 40.48 -11.12 -5.64
CA PRO A 13 41.69 -11.67 -5.02
C PRO A 13 41.78 -11.43 -3.50
N LEU A 14 40.92 -10.58 -2.92
CA LEU A 14 40.86 -10.31 -1.48
C LEU A 14 40.10 -11.41 -0.70
N VAL A 15 39.22 -12.18 -1.35
CA VAL A 15 38.46 -13.27 -0.69
C VAL A 15 39.35 -14.48 -0.38
N THR A 16 40.47 -14.64 -1.10
CA THR A 16 41.37 -15.79 -0.98
C THR A 16 42.29 -15.78 0.23
N LYS A 17 42.33 -14.71 1.05
CA LYS A 17 43.26 -14.60 2.21
C LYS A 17 42.65 -14.79 3.59
N GLN A 18 41.32 -14.86 3.75
CA GLN A 18 40.73 -15.16 5.06
C GLN A 18 40.63 -16.68 5.26
N LYS A 19 41.62 -17.24 5.96
CA LYS A 19 41.55 -18.59 6.55
C LYS A 19 40.54 -18.55 7.70
N TYR A 20 39.26 -18.66 7.40
CA TYR A 20 38.24 -18.84 8.43
C TYR A 20 38.40 -20.22 9.08
N GLN A 21 38.41 -20.27 10.41
CA GLN A 21 38.40 -21.54 11.14
C GLN A 21 37.10 -22.30 10.86
N LYS A 22 37.16 -23.63 10.75
CA LYS A 22 35.98 -24.48 10.46
C LYS A 22 34.89 -24.37 11.55
N THR A 23 35.28 -23.95 12.76
CA THR A 23 34.44 -23.65 13.92
C THR A 23 33.86 -22.22 13.94
N ALA A 24 34.30 -21.34 13.03
CA ALA A 24 33.83 -19.95 12.97
C ALA A 24 32.44 -19.81 12.32
N PHE A 25 31.95 -20.84 11.64
CA PHE A 25 30.65 -20.82 10.97
C PHE A 25 29.61 -21.59 11.79
N GLN A 26 28.95 -20.88 12.71
CA GLN A 26 27.82 -21.43 13.49
C GLN A 26 26.62 -21.75 12.59
N TRP A 27 26.38 -20.90 11.59
CA TRP A 27 25.37 -21.09 10.54
C TRP A 27 25.81 -20.36 9.26
N ARG A 28 25.08 -20.57 8.16
CA ARG A 28 25.27 -19.94 6.84
C ARG A 28 23.92 -19.52 6.26
N TRP A 29 23.94 -18.38 5.57
CA TRP A 29 22.85 -17.90 4.74
C TRP A 29 23.32 -17.81 3.29
N ILE A 30 22.56 -18.41 2.40
CA ILE A 30 22.82 -18.43 0.96
C ILE A 30 21.65 -17.73 0.28
N HIS A 31 21.92 -16.62 -0.40
CA HIS A 31 20.93 -15.95 -1.23
C HIS A 31 21.17 -16.30 -2.71
N LEU A 32 20.12 -16.76 -3.40
CA LEU A 32 20.17 -17.19 -4.80
C LEU A 32 19.26 -16.28 -5.65
N PRO A 33 19.70 -15.85 -6.84
CA PRO A 33 18.79 -15.27 -7.82
C PRO A 33 17.92 -16.39 -8.41
N ALA A 34 16.60 -16.31 -8.28
CA ALA A 34 15.71 -17.31 -8.89
C ALA A 34 14.59 -16.64 -9.67
N ASN A 35 14.37 -17.16 -10.88
CA ASN A 35 13.28 -16.75 -11.75
C ASN A 35 12.32 -17.93 -12.02
N ASN A 36 12.68 -19.16 -11.67
CA ASN A 36 11.90 -20.37 -11.97
C ASN A 36 11.54 -21.08 -10.66
N VAL A 37 10.26 -21.32 -10.45
CA VAL A 37 9.67 -21.87 -9.22
C VAL A 37 9.54 -23.40 -9.29
N ASP A 38 9.75 -24.04 -10.44
CA ASP A 38 9.56 -25.48 -10.63
C ASP A 38 10.46 -26.31 -9.70
N TRP A 39 11.74 -25.97 -9.60
CA TRP A 39 12.65 -26.67 -8.69
C TRP A 39 12.39 -26.33 -7.23
N MET A 40 11.76 -25.18 -6.97
CA MET A 40 11.39 -24.70 -5.63
C MET A 40 10.09 -25.35 -5.11
N MET A 41 9.18 -25.74 -6.01
CA MET A 41 7.92 -26.44 -5.69
C MET A 41 8.06 -27.97 -5.73
N LYS A 42 9.06 -28.51 -6.44
CA LYS A 42 9.31 -29.97 -6.57
C LYS A 42 9.76 -30.65 -5.28
N GLU A 43 10.21 -29.89 -4.29
CA GLU A 43 10.50 -30.37 -2.94
C GLU A 43 9.43 -29.79 -2.01
N PRO A 44 8.21 -30.38 -1.91
CA PRO A 44 7.33 -30.04 -0.83
C PRO A 44 8.04 -30.46 0.45
N ILE A 45 8.63 -29.49 1.14
CA ILE A 45 9.11 -29.69 2.49
C ILE A 45 7.85 -29.93 3.32
N VAL A 46 7.50 -31.21 3.47
CA VAL A 46 6.46 -31.66 4.36
C VAL A 46 6.81 -31.11 5.75
N MET A 47 5.97 -30.23 6.29
CA MET A 47 5.93 -30.01 7.74
C MET A 47 5.47 -31.32 8.37
N LYS A 48 6.39 -32.28 8.53
CA LYS A 48 6.10 -33.58 9.10
C LYS A 48 5.96 -33.39 10.61
N ASN A 49 4.79 -32.93 11.03
CA ASN A 49 4.29 -33.22 12.36
C ASN A 49 4.07 -34.72 12.43
N ARG A 50 5.09 -35.47 12.85
CA ARG A 50 4.98 -36.92 13.07
C ARG A 50 4.07 -37.16 14.29
N LYS A 51 2.76 -37.27 14.05
CA LYS A 51 1.78 -38.06 14.82
C LYS A 51 0.56 -38.32 13.93
N GLU A 52 0.62 -39.32 13.06
CA GLU A 52 -0.61 -39.98 12.55
C GLU A 52 -0.34 -41.33 11.87
N ASP A 53 0.88 -41.65 11.42
CA ASP A 53 1.12 -42.90 10.68
C ASP A 53 1.42 -44.16 11.51
N ASP A 54 1.53 -44.08 12.85
CA ASP A 54 1.87 -45.24 13.70
C ASP A 54 0.63 -45.95 14.31
N LEU A 55 -0.61 -45.69 13.83
CA LEU A 55 -1.83 -46.33 14.36
C LEU A 55 -2.63 -47.21 13.39
N ASN A 56 -2.27 -47.30 12.10
CA ASN A 56 -3.00 -48.15 11.15
C ASN A 56 -2.20 -49.33 10.57
N ALA A 57 -0.97 -49.56 11.03
CA ALA A 57 -0.21 -50.77 10.68
C ALA A 57 -0.48 -51.91 11.68
N THR A 58 -1.74 -52.32 11.82
CA THR A 58 -2.07 -53.65 12.38
C THR A 58 -3.34 -54.16 11.74
N LYS A 59 -3.20 -54.89 10.63
CA LYS A 59 -3.81 -56.21 10.42
C LYS A 59 -3.52 -56.76 9.02
N GLN A 60 -3.10 -58.03 9.03
CA GLN A 60 -3.18 -59.07 7.99
C GLN A 60 -2.01 -59.18 6.98
N THR A 61 -1.08 -60.07 7.34
CA THR A 61 -0.40 -61.01 6.42
C THR A 61 -1.38 -62.09 5.93
N PRO A 62 -1.14 -62.72 4.76
CA PRO A 62 -0.29 -63.93 4.63
C PRO A 62 0.65 -63.86 3.40
N ALA A 63 1.93 -64.24 3.39
CA ALA A 63 2.63 -65.54 3.57
C ALA A 63 3.33 -65.96 2.25
N THR A 64 4.43 -66.70 2.36
CA THR A 64 5.29 -67.37 1.33
C THR A 64 6.18 -66.47 0.45
N ASP A 65 7.46 -66.74 0.15
CA ASP A 65 8.40 -67.81 0.55
C ASP A 65 9.87 -67.39 0.24
N VAL A 66 10.78 -67.71 1.17
CA VAL A 66 12.10 -68.38 1.05
C VAL A 66 13.31 -67.78 0.27
N SER A 67 14.39 -67.60 1.07
CA SER A 67 15.85 -67.76 0.79
C SER A 67 16.55 -66.68 -0.04
N SER A 68 17.77 -66.20 0.25
CA SER A 68 18.84 -66.58 1.18
C SER A 68 19.89 -65.45 1.17
N LEU A 69 20.51 -65.11 2.31
CA LEU A 69 21.93 -65.35 2.58
C LEU A 69 22.43 -64.53 3.80
N ASP A 70 22.86 -65.31 4.78
CA ASP A 70 23.87 -65.08 5.84
C ASP A 70 23.85 -63.92 6.83
N GLN A 71 23.87 -64.40 8.08
CA GLN A 71 24.05 -63.78 9.37
C GLN A 71 25.40 -63.06 9.48
N THR A 72 25.42 -61.91 10.17
CA THR A 72 26.18 -61.81 11.44
C THR A 72 25.94 -60.47 12.17
N THR A 73 25.59 -60.63 13.44
CA THR A 73 25.79 -59.74 14.59
C THR A 73 25.06 -58.39 14.66
N LYS A 74 24.13 -58.35 15.61
CA LYS A 74 23.54 -57.17 16.25
C LYS A 74 24.63 -56.22 16.76
N GLU A 75 24.69 -55.03 16.19
CA GLU A 75 24.99 -53.81 16.94
C GLU A 75 23.79 -52.88 16.79
N THR A 76 22.95 -52.83 17.82
CA THR A 76 22.01 -51.74 18.05
C THR A 76 22.83 -50.46 18.28
N LYS A 77 23.03 -49.69 17.21
CA LYS A 77 23.29 -48.26 17.33
C LYS A 77 21.94 -47.56 17.17
N ASP A 78 21.39 -47.14 18.30
CA ASP A 78 20.40 -46.08 18.35
C ASP A 78 21.01 -44.83 17.70
N THR A 79 20.85 -44.69 16.39
CA THR A 79 20.99 -43.40 15.74
C THR A 79 19.73 -42.63 16.06
N GLU A 80 19.77 -41.84 17.13
CA GLU A 80 18.91 -40.67 17.29
C GLU A 80 19.10 -39.80 16.03
N THR A 81 18.25 -39.99 15.03
CA THR A 81 18.14 -39.06 13.91
C THR A 81 17.61 -37.74 14.48
N GLU A 82 18.52 -36.79 14.73
CA GLU A 82 18.19 -35.42 15.14
C GLU A 82 17.08 -34.87 14.23
N LYS A 83 15.95 -34.52 14.85
CA LYS A 83 14.68 -34.21 14.19
C LYS A 83 14.62 -32.72 13.88
N TYR A 84 15.16 -32.31 12.74
CA TYR A 84 15.12 -30.90 12.34
C TYR A 84 13.78 -30.51 11.69
N TRP A 85 13.27 -29.33 12.04
CA TRP A 85 12.12 -28.72 11.37
C TRP A 85 12.64 -28.01 10.11
N ARG A 86 12.13 -28.43 8.96
CA ARG A 86 12.39 -27.76 7.69
C ARG A 86 11.23 -26.83 7.39
N VAL A 87 11.53 -25.60 6.96
CA VAL A 87 10.50 -24.59 6.68
C VAL A 87 10.69 -24.01 5.31
N ALA A 88 9.59 -23.86 4.59
CA ALA A 88 9.49 -23.14 3.32
C ALA A 88 8.45 -22.02 3.50
N LEU A 89 8.89 -20.78 3.36
CA LEU A 89 8.05 -19.59 3.47
C LEU A 89 8.11 -18.74 2.22
N TYR A 90 7.00 -18.09 1.96
CA TYR A 90 6.74 -17.25 0.80
C TYR A 90 6.27 -15.90 1.32
N MET A 91 7.18 -14.93 1.38
CA MET A 91 6.96 -13.63 2.02
C MET A 91 6.81 -12.56 0.94
N PRO A 92 5.60 -12.00 0.73
CA PRO A 92 5.46 -10.84 -0.14
C PRO A 92 6.05 -9.61 0.55
N TYR A 93 6.71 -8.74 -0.20
CA TYR A 93 7.29 -7.51 0.32
C TYR A 93 7.12 -6.34 -0.64
N LEU A 94 6.98 -5.15 -0.04
CA LEU A 94 6.82 -3.91 -0.79
C LEU A 94 8.17 -3.39 -1.28
N THR A 95 8.24 -2.89 -2.50
CA THR A 95 9.45 -2.25 -3.03
C THR A 95 9.12 -1.19 -4.07
N PHE A 96 9.99 -0.19 -4.21
CA PHE A 96 9.91 0.76 -5.32
C PHE A 96 10.62 0.18 -6.52
N ALA A 97 10.03 0.30 -7.70
CA ALA A 97 10.64 -0.04 -8.97
C ALA A 97 10.60 1.12 -9.94
N THR A 98 11.42 1.03 -10.97
CA THR A 98 11.45 2.01 -12.06
C THR A 98 10.88 1.39 -13.32
N SER A 99 9.73 1.88 -13.77
CA SER A 99 9.12 1.49 -15.04
C SER A 99 9.60 2.41 -16.16
N ARG A 100 10.01 1.84 -17.30
CA ARG A 100 10.36 2.59 -18.51
C ARG A 100 9.41 2.21 -19.65
N PRO A 101 8.85 3.18 -20.39
CA PRO A 101 7.96 2.91 -21.51
C PRO A 101 8.57 2.03 -22.61
N ASP A 102 9.89 2.13 -22.86
CA ASP A 102 10.61 1.42 -23.93
C ASP A 102 11.83 0.62 -23.41
N ASP A 103 11.67 -0.18 -22.36
CA ASP A 103 12.74 -1.08 -21.94
C ASP A 103 12.75 -2.35 -22.81
N GLU A 104 13.81 -2.55 -23.60
CA GLU A 104 14.07 -3.81 -24.31
C GLU A 104 13.99 -5.03 -23.40
N ARG A 105 14.27 -4.88 -22.10
CA ARG A 105 14.16 -5.99 -21.13
C ARG A 105 12.73 -6.30 -20.75
N LYS A 106 11.80 -5.34 -20.79
CA LYS A 106 10.38 -5.65 -20.70
C LYS A 106 9.97 -6.55 -21.88
N LYS A 107 10.36 -6.17 -23.10
CA LYS A 107 10.15 -7.01 -24.31
C LYS A 107 10.79 -8.40 -24.20
N LYS A 108 11.99 -8.52 -23.61
CA LYS A 108 12.63 -9.82 -23.36
C LYS A 108 11.93 -10.61 -22.26
N TYR A 109 11.42 -9.94 -21.23
CA TYR A 109 10.67 -10.54 -20.14
C TYR A 109 9.31 -11.04 -20.62
N ASP A 110 8.59 -10.27 -21.42
CA ASP A 110 7.31 -10.66 -22.02
C ASP A 110 7.49 -11.92 -22.88
N LYS A 111 8.57 -11.99 -23.68
CA LYS A 111 8.95 -13.21 -24.41
C LYS A 111 9.27 -14.37 -23.48
N LEU A 112 9.94 -14.12 -22.35
CA LEU A 112 10.22 -15.16 -21.36
C LEU A 112 8.92 -15.66 -20.72
N GLU A 113 8.00 -14.77 -20.36
CA GLU A 113 6.68 -15.10 -19.82
C GLU A 113 5.89 -15.97 -20.81
N GLU A 114 5.93 -15.64 -22.12
CA GLU A 114 5.32 -16.45 -23.18
C GLU A 114 5.94 -17.85 -23.30
N TRP A 115 7.27 -17.96 -23.23
CA TRP A 115 7.98 -19.25 -23.30
C TRP A 115 7.69 -20.15 -22.10
N TYR A 116 7.35 -19.56 -20.96
CA TYR A 116 7.06 -20.24 -19.71
C TYR A 116 5.58 -20.18 -19.35
N LYS A 117 4.68 -19.90 -20.31
CA LYS A 117 3.23 -19.77 -20.07
C LYS A 117 2.59 -20.98 -19.38
N ASP A 118 3.13 -22.18 -19.61
CA ASP A 118 2.65 -23.44 -19.04
C ASP A 118 3.30 -23.75 -17.67
N LYS A 119 4.15 -22.84 -17.16
CA LYS A 119 4.87 -22.97 -15.90
C LYS A 119 4.49 -21.81 -14.97
N ILE A 120 4.60 -22.07 -13.66
CA ILE A 120 4.38 -21.02 -12.67
C ILE A 120 5.63 -20.14 -12.66
N LEU A 121 5.50 -18.92 -13.19
CA LEU A 121 6.54 -17.88 -13.11
C LEU A 121 6.12 -16.85 -12.08
N HIS A 122 6.96 -16.61 -11.07
CA HIS A 122 6.77 -15.48 -10.17
C HIS A 122 7.55 -14.28 -10.70
N GLY A 123 6.81 -13.34 -11.29
CA GLY A 123 7.33 -12.06 -11.75
C GLY A 123 7.10 -10.92 -10.78
N PRO A 124 7.80 -9.78 -10.97
CA PRO A 124 7.48 -8.56 -10.26
C PRO A 124 6.05 -8.13 -10.62
N ARG A 125 5.25 -7.80 -9.60
CA ARG A 125 3.86 -7.34 -9.77
C ARG A 125 3.73 -5.94 -9.22
N THR A 126 3.04 -5.08 -9.93
CA THR A 126 2.57 -3.80 -9.40
C THR A 126 1.54 -4.04 -8.29
N LEU A 127 1.21 -2.99 -7.51
CA LEU A 127 0.18 -3.09 -6.47
C LEU A 127 -1.15 -3.66 -7.02
N ASP A 128 -1.64 -3.10 -8.12
CA ASP A 128 -2.89 -3.55 -8.73
C ASP A 128 -2.79 -4.96 -9.30
N ARG A 129 -1.70 -5.33 -9.97
CA ARG A 129 -1.51 -6.71 -10.48
C ARG A 129 -1.38 -7.73 -9.33
N PHE A 130 -0.91 -7.30 -8.16
CA PHE A 130 -0.84 -8.15 -6.97
C PHE A 130 -2.22 -8.45 -6.40
N TYR A 131 -3.08 -7.44 -6.26
CA TYR A 131 -4.41 -7.59 -5.65
C TYR A 131 -5.47 -8.08 -6.64
N TYR A 132 -5.52 -7.45 -7.82
CA TYR A 132 -6.49 -7.74 -8.88
C TYR A 132 -5.91 -8.72 -9.90
N TYR A 133 -5.44 -9.87 -9.43
CA TYR A 133 -4.78 -10.88 -10.27
C TYR A 133 -5.66 -11.45 -11.40
N SER A 134 -6.98 -11.29 -11.31
CA SER A 134 -7.95 -11.73 -12.32
C SER A 134 -8.20 -10.71 -13.43
N LEU A 135 -7.74 -9.46 -13.28
CA LEU A 135 -7.87 -8.44 -14.32
C LEU A 135 -6.86 -8.68 -15.44
N SER A 136 -7.33 -8.55 -16.68
CA SER A 136 -6.50 -8.72 -17.88
C SER A 136 -5.54 -7.55 -18.12
N ASP A 137 -5.89 -6.36 -17.65
CA ASP A 137 -5.07 -5.15 -17.80
C ASP A 137 -5.19 -4.27 -16.54
N THR A 138 -4.04 -3.93 -15.96
CA THR A 138 -3.90 -3.01 -14.82
C THR A 138 -3.16 -1.73 -15.20
N GLY A 139 -2.81 -1.52 -16.48
CA GLY A 139 -1.89 -0.47 -16.92
C GLY A 139 -2.36 0.94 -16.59
N TYR A 140 -3.65 1.23 -16.71
CA TYR A 140 -4.21 2.52 -16.30
C TYR A 140 -4.05 2.74 -14.78
N ARG A 141 -4.42 1.74 -13.97
CA ARG A 141 -4.30 1.79 -12.51
C ARG A 141 -2.84 1.92 -12.06
N ASP A 142 -1.94 1.17 -12.70
CA ASP A 142 -0.51 1.22 -12.48
C ASP A 142 0.08 2.62 -12.76
N ALA A 143 -0.41 3.31 -13.79
CA ALA A 143 0.03 4.66 -14.14
C ALA A 143 -0.52 5.74 -13.19
N THR A 144 -1.62 5.44 -12.50
CA THR A 144 -2.31 6.37 -11.59
C THR A 144 -2.08 6.08 -10.11
N GLN A 145 -1.11 5.21 -9.77
CA GLN A 145 -0.79 4.89 -8.37
C GLN A 145 -0.52 6.16 -7.54
N VAL A 146 -0.95 6.19 -6.27
CA VAL A 146 -0.79 7.33 -5.36
C VAL A 146 0.67 7.75 -5.27
N VAL A 147 1.56 6.79 -5.05
CA VAL A 147 3.00 7.05 -4.97
C VAL A 147 3.55 7.62 -6.27
N THR A 148 3.08 7.10 -7.39
CA THR A 148 3.51 7.50 -8.71
C THR A 148 3.09 8.95 -8.99
N LYS A 149 1.82 9.30 -8.77
CA LYS A 149 1.31 10.68 -8.88
C LYS A 149 2.10 11.63 -7.98
N TYR A 150 2.29 11.27 -6.71
CA TYR A 150 3.01 12.10 -5.74
C TYR A 150 4.46 12.40 -6.14
N ILE A 151 5.19 11.40 -6.65
CA ILE A 151 6.58 11.59 -7.10
C ILE A 151 6.60 12.41 -8.39
N ASP A 152 5.73 12.11 -9.34
CA ASP A 152 5.69 12.79 -10.64
C ASP A 152 5.37 14.29 -10.46
N GLU A 153 4.41 14.63 -9.60
CA GLU A 153 4.03 16.02 -9.28
C GLU A 153 5.21 16.81 -8.67
N ARG A 154 6.01 16.20 -7.79
CA ARG A 154 7.14 16.88 -7.15
C ARG A 154 8.39 16.97 -8.01
N THR A 155 8.58 16.00 -8.90
CA THR A 155 9.76 15.95 -9.77
C THR A 155 9.55 16.68 -11.09
N GLY A 156 8.30 16.98 -11.46
CA GLY A 156 7.96 17.55 -12.76
C GLY A 156 8.27 16.57 -13.90
N ARG A 157 8.14 15.26 -13.64
CA ARG A 157 8.54 14.19 -14.56
C ARG A 157 7.86 14.36 -15.92
N LYS A 158 8.64 14.25 -17.00
CA LYS A 158 8.10 14.23 -18.38
C LYS A 158 7.66 12.82 -18.79
N GLN A 159 6.74 12.73 -19.76
CA GLN A 159 6.14 11.45 -20.17
C GLN A 159 7.17 10.40 -20.65
N ASP A 160 8.28 10.84 -21.23
CA ASP A 160 9.39 10.03 -21.73
C ASP A 160 10.37 9.56 -20.62
N GLU A 161 10.28 10.14 -19.42
CA GLU A 161 11.15 9.80 -18.31
C GLU A 161 10.67 8.57 -17.53
N PRO A 162 11.60 7.80 -16.92
CA PRO A 162 11.25 6.62 -16.14
C PRO A 162 10.35 6.97 -14.95
N GLN A 163 9.27 6.20 -14.79
CA GLN A 163 8.31 6.41 -13.72
C GLN A 163 8.64 5.53 -12.51
N LYS A 164 8.50 6.07 -11.31
CA LYS A 164 8.61 5.30 -10.07
C LYS A 164 7.25 4.69 -9.74
N ILE A 165 7.23 3.40 -9.41
CA ILE A 165 6.02 2.64 -9.15
C ILE A 165 6.24 1.72 -7.95
N LEU A 166 5.19 1.42 -7.19
CA LEU A 166 5.24 0.40 -6.14
C LEU A 166 4.97 -0.98 -6.72
N GLN A 167 5.76 -1.94 -6.24
CA GLN A 167 5.66 -3.34 -6.58
C GLN A 167 5.58 -4.20 -5.32
N VAL A 168 4.89 -5.33 -5.47
CA VAL A 168 4.88 -6.42 -4.51
C VAL A 168 5.70 -7.56 -5.10
N ASP A 169 6.94 -7.63 -4.63
CA ASP A 169 7.84 -8.73 -4.94
C ASP A 169 7.71 -9.82 -3.88
N GLN A 170 8.32 -10.97 -4.14
CA GLN A 170 8.24 -12.14 -3.28
C GLN A 170 9.63 -12.61 -2.86
N LEU A 171 9.78 -12.90 -1.57
CA LEU A 171 10.91 -13.57 -0.96
C LEU A 171 10.53 -15.02 -0.68
N TRP A 172 11.35 -15.94 -1.17
CA TRP A 172 11.36 -17.33 -0.77
C TRP A 172 12.42 -17.54 0.30
N LEU A 173 12.04 -18.22 1.39
CA LEU A 173 12.94 -18.55 2.48
C LEU A 173 12.80 -20.02 2.84
N TRP A 174 13.92 -20.73 2.83
CA TRP A 174 14.00 -22.11 3.27
C TRP A 174 14.98 -22.27 4.41
N VAL A 175 14.50 -22.86 5.50
CA VAL A 175 15.33 -23.39 6.58
C VAL A 175 15.54 -24.87 6.29
N ILE A 176 16.76 -25.23 5.91
CA ILE A 176 17.09 -26.60 5.48
C ILE A 176 17.52 -27.45 6.67
N ASP A 177 18.30 -26.87 7.58
CA ASP A 177 18.84 -27.47 8.79
C ASP A 177 19.16 -26.38 9.82
N GLU A 178 19.65 -26.75 11.00
CA GLU A 178 20.02 -25.81 12.09
C GLU A 178 21.09 -24.78 11.73
N ARG A 179 21.77 -24.98 10.60
CA ARG A 179 22.90 -24.17 10.17
C ARG A 179 22.71 -23.53 8.80
N THR A 180 21.62 -23.80 8.07
CA THR A 180 21.51 -23.40 6.67
C THR A 180 20.17 -22.76 6.37
N ILE A 181 20.22 -21.48 5.99
CA ILE A 181 19.11 -20.76 5.36
C ILE A 181 19.45 -20.56 3.89
N ILE A 182 18.49 -20.85 3.03
CA ILE A 182 18.51 -20.45 1.62
C ILE A 182 17.42 -19.39 1.44
N THR A 183 17.73 -18.28 0.79
CA THR A 183 16.70 -17.34 0.33
C THR A 183 16.81 -17.06 -1.15
N SER A 184 15.71 -16.63 -1.74
CA SER A 184 15.67 -16.09 -3.09
C SER A 184 14.62 -15.00 -3.16
N SER A 185 14.82 -13.98 -4.00
CA SER A 185 13.91 -12.85 -4.16
C SER A 185 13.54 -12.70 -5.63
N THR A 186 12.45 -11.98 -5.89
CA THR A 186 11.94 -11.75 -7.23
C THR A 186 12.96 -10.95 -8.06
N TYR A 187 13.16 -11.38 -9.32
CA TYR A 187 14.10 -10.72 -10.21
C TYR A 187 13.61 -9.34 -10.63
N ARG A 188 14.51 -8.35 -10.54
CA ARG A 188 14.22 -6.96 -10.84
C ARG A 188 14.49 -6.58 -12.29
N LEU A 189 13.49 -5.98 -12.94
CA LEU A 189 13.61 -5.51 -14.33
C LEU A 189 14.38 -4.19 -14.45
N ASP A 190 14.48 -3.40 -13.39
CA ASP A 190 15.01 -2.04 -13.42
C ASP A 190 16.53 -1.92 -13.22
N LYS A 191 17.28 -3.05 -13.21
CA LYS A 191 18.73 -3.16 -12.91
C LYS A 191 19.12 -2.78 -11.49
N SER A 192 18.18 -2.41 -10.62
CA SER A 192 18.58 -2.15 -9.24
C SER A 192 18.97 -3.44 -8.55
N GLU A 193 19.81 -3.31 -7.53
CA GLU A 193 20.19 -4.42 -6.66
C GLU A 193 18.96 -4.95 -5.90
N ASP A 194 19.07 -6.17 -5.37
CA ASP A 194 18.01 -6.77 -4.57
C ASP A 194 17.80 -5.97 -3.27
N PRO A 195 16.60 -5.37 -3.08
CA PRO A 195 16.29 -4.61 -1.87
C PRO A 195 16.37 -5.46 -0.61
N VAL A 196 15.98 -6.74 -0.64
CA VAL A 196 16.01 -7.63 0.53
C VAL A 196 17.46 -7.86 0.94
N LEU A 197 18.31 -8.26 0.01
CA LEU A 197 19.71 -8.52 0.27
C LEU A 197 20.40 -7.28 0.86
N ASN A 198 20.24 -6.14 0.20
CA ASN A 198 20.85 -4.89 0.61
C ASN A 198 20.37 -4.43 1.98
N LYS A 199 19.05 -4.45 2.22
CA LYS A 199 18.48 -3.99 3.48
C LYS A 199 18.84 -4.91 4.64
N VAL A 200 18.83 -6.23 4.44
CA VAL A 200 19.27 -7.18 5.48
C VAL A 200 20.74 -6.94 5.83
N PHE A 201 21.63 -6.75 4.85
CA PHE A 201 23.03 -6.43 5.12
C PHE A 201 23.22 -5.10 5.84
N GLU A 202 22.49 -4.05 5.42
CA GLU A 202 22.51 -2.74 6.07
C GLU A 202 22.07 -2.85 7.54
N SER A 203 20.95 -3.53 7.80
CA SER A 203 20.43 -3.74 9.15
C SER A 203 21.36 -4.60 10.01
N LEU A 204 22.05 -5.60 9.44
CA LEU A 204 23.05 -6.40 10.16
C LEU A 204 24.27 -5.56 10.55
N LYS A 205 24.74 -4.66 9.67
CA LYS A 205 25.84 -3.73 9.99
C LYS A 205 25.46 -2.81 11.14
N GLN A 206 24.27 -2.21 11.08
CA GLN A 206 23.76 -1.33 12.14
C GLN A 206 23.59 -2.05 13.49
N THR A 207 23.27 -3.34 13.48
CA THR A 207 23.15 -4.17 14.69
C THR A 207 24.52 -4.40 15.35
N ASN A 208 25.58 -4.55 14.56
CA ASN A 208 26.95 -4.73 15.07
C ASN A 208 27.56 -3.44 15.66
N ASP A 209 27.12 -2.26 15.20
CA ASP A 209 27.73 -0.97 15.53
C ASP A 209 27.23 -0.29 16.82
N LYS A 210 26.46 -0.99 17.66
CA LYS A 210 25.96 -0.54 19.00
C LYS A 210 24.71 0.37 18.96
N THR A 211 23.52 -0.16 18.68
CA THR A 211 22.26 0.44 19.21
C THR A 211 21.04 -0.51 19.20
N TYR A 212 20.98 -1.52 18.31
CA TYR A 212 19.76 -2.32 18.09
C TYR A 212 19.96 -3.84 18.27
N GLY A 213 20.32 -4.28 19.48
CA GLY A 213 20.29 -5.70 19.87
C GLY A 213 21.48 -6.54 19.39
N GLN A 214 21.45 -7.84 19.69
CA GLN A 214 22.48 -8.80 19.29
C GLN A 214 22.23 -9.26 17.84
N SER A 215 23.31 -9.40 17.07
CA SER A 215 23.26 -10.00 15.73
C SER A 215 22.70 -11.43 15.80
N PRO A 216 21.94 -11.88 14.78
CA PRO A 216 21.34 -13.20 14.79
C PRO A 216 22.38 -14.29 15.02
N SER A 217 22.20 -15.07 16.08
CA SER A 217 23.13 -16.12 16.50
C SER A 217 22.73 -17.52 16.02
N SER A 218 21.46 -17.69 15.60
CA SER A 218 20.90 -18.93 15.11
C SER A 218 20.15 -18.76 13.79
N VAL A 219 19.86 -19.88 13.13
CA VAL A 219 19.01 -19.90 11.93
C VAL A 219 17.58 -19.39 12.22
N ASP A 220 17.02 -19.72 13.38
CA ASP A 220 15.71 -19.19 13.80
C ASP A 220 15.74 -17.66 13.93
N GLU A 221 16.73 -17.12 14.65
CA GLU A 221 16.87 -15.67 14.80
C GLU A 221 17.11 -14.96 13.47
N MET A 222 17.90 -15.57 12.57
CA MET A 222 18.19 -14.99 11.26
C MET A 222 16.97 -15.05 10.33
N SER A 223 16.21 -16.15 10.35
CA SER A 223 14.97 -16.24 9.57
C SER A 223 13.95 -15.18 9.99
N ARG A 224 13.74 -15.00 11.29
CA ARG A 224 12.91 -13.94 11.87
C ARG A 224 13.44 -12.56 11.53
N PHE A 225 14.76 -12.38 11.51
CA PHE A 225 15.39 -11.12 11.13
C PHE A 225 15.09 -10.74 9.68
N ILE A 226 15.25 -11.67 8.74
CA ILE A 226 14.98 -11.44 7.31
C ILE A 226 13.49 -11.09 7.09
N ILE A 227 12.57 -11.86 7.68
CA ILE A 227 11.13 -11.59 7.54
C ILE A 227 10.77 -10.23 8.13
N ARG A 228 11.34 -9.87 9.29
CA ARG A 228 11.12 -8.56 9.91
C ARG A 228 11.61 -7.40 9.02
N VAL A 229 12.76 -7.56 8.35
CA VAL A 229 13.23 -6.57 7.37
C VAL A 229 12.23 -6.41 6.22
N CYS A 230 11.65 -7.52 5.75
CA CYS A 230 10.65 -7.50 4.67
C CYS A 230 9.36 -6.78 5.06
N VAL A 231 8.88 -6.96 6.30
CA VAL A 231 7.72 -6.21 6.83
C VAL A 231 8.03 -4.72 6.91
N GLY A 232 9.24 -4.36 7.34
CA GLY A 232 9.65 -2.97 7.51
C GLY A 232 9.82 -2.18 6.21
N PHE A 233 9.66 -2.77 5.02
CA PHE A 233 9.84 -2.03 3.77
C PHE A 233 8.84 -0.89 3.58
N ILE A 234 7.65 -0.95 4.17
CA ILE A 234 6.70 0.17 4.11
C ILE A 234 7.25 1.47 4.73
N ASP A 235 8.15 1.33 5.71
CA ASP A 235 8.83 2.43 6.41
C ASP A 235 10.24 2.69 5.90
N HIS A 236 10.96 1.64 5.53
CA HIS A 236 12.39 1.70 5.28
C HIS A 236 12.77 1.66 3.80
N SER A 237 11.85 1.26 2.93
CA SER A 237 11.98 1.48 1.50
C SER A 237 11.72 2.96 1.27
N VAL A 238 12.74 3.68 0.81
CA VAL A 238 12.67 5.12 0.63
C VAL A 238 13.05 5.51 -0.79
N VAL A 239 12.33 6.50 -1.33
CA VAL A 239 12.69 7.15 -2.59
C VAL A 239 13.32 8.49 -2.28
N LYS A 240 14.40 8.80 -3.00
CA LYS A 240 15.01 10.13 -2.97
C LYS A 240 14.26 11.03 -3.94
N ILE A 241 13.68 12.11 -3.42
CA ILE A 241 13.02 13.12 -4.24
C ILE A 241 13.98 14.32 -4.35
N PRO A 242 14.32 14.78 -5.56
CA PRO A 242 15.00 16.06 -5.73
C PRO A 242 14.14 17.21 -5.24
N ASN A 243 14.71 18.13 -4.46
CA ASN A 243 14.04 19.39 -4.17
C ASN A 243 14.07 20.27 -5.41
N ALA A 244 12.93 20.86 -5.77
CA ALA A 244 12.85 21.82 -6.86
C ALA A 244 13.73 23.04 -6.53
N GLY A 245 14.89 23.16 -7.20
CA GLY A 245 15.74 24.36 -7.14
C GLY A 245 17.10 24.22 -6.43
N GLU A 246 17.46 23.06 -5.86
CA GLU A 246 18.77 22.88 -5.20
C GLU A 246 19.57 21.70 -5.76
N SER A 247 20.88 21.93 -5.95
CA SER A 247 21.84 20.96 -6.49
C SER A 247 22.23 19.84 -5.50
N GLU A 248 21.70 19.86 -4.27
CA GLU A 248 21.97 18.86 -3.22
C GLU A 248 20.64 18.31 -2.66
N THR A 249 20.23 17.12 -3.11
CA THR A 249 19.06 16.39 -2.56
C THR A 249 19.38 15.79 -1.21
N ARG A 250 18.48 15.78 -0.19
CA ARG A 250 18.48 14.72 0.85
C ARG A 250 17.15 14.33 1.54
N ASP A 251 15.97 14.69 1.04
CA ASP A 251 14.75 14.10 1.63
C ASP A 251 14.43 12.75 1.00
N SER A 252 14.71 11.69 1.77
CA SER A 252 14.26 10.33 1.49
C SER A 252 12.89 10.13 2.12
N ILE A 253 11.89 9.80 1.31
CA ILE A 253 10.51 9.62 1.78
C ILE A 253 10.10 8.14 1.69
N SER A 254 9.44 7.64 2.74
CA SER A 254 8.90 6.28 2.76
C SER A 254 7.52 6.20 2.09
N THR A 255 7.08 4.99 1.73
CA THR A 255 5.71 4.79 1.20
C THR A 255 4.67 5.38 2.15
N ARG A 256 4.79 5.09 3.44
CA ARG A 256 3.84 5.56 4.44
C ARG A 256 3.75 7.09 4.49
N GLN A 257 4.89 7.77 4.47
CA GLN A 257 4.93 9.24 4.45
C GLN A 257 4.31 9.82 3.18
N ILE A 258 4.47 9.15 2.03
CA ILE A 258 3.82 9.57 0.78
C ILE A 258 2.29 9.53 0.92
N PHE A 259 1.73 8.42 1.43
CA PHE A 259 0.30 8.31 1.67
C PHE A 259 -0.20 9.38 2.66
N ALA A 260 0.46 9.52 3.82
CA ALA A 260 0.08 10.51 4.82
C ALA A 260 0.08 11.95 4.24
N ASN A 261 1.12 12.32 3.50
CA ASN A 261 1.21 13.65 2.87
C ASN A 261 0.14 13.85 1.79
N THR A 262 -0.15 12.81 1.01
CA THR A 262 -1.20 12.87 -0.01
C THR A 262 -2.56 13.09 0.64
N ILE A 263 -2.89 12.32 1.68
CA ILE A 263 -4.16 12.45 2.41
C ILE A 263 -4.31 13.84 3.02
N ASN A 264 -3.25 14.36 3.65
CA ASN A 264 -3.24 15.72 4.21
C ASN A 264 -3.48 16.78 3.12
N SER A 265 -2.88 16.62 1.94
CA SER A 265 -3.13 17.51 0.81
C SER A 265 -4.58 17.44 0.32
N LYS A 266 -5.17 16.23 0.25
CA LYS A 266 -6.58 16.07 -0.14
C LYS A 266 -7.54 16.61 0.90
N ALA A 267 -7.22 16.49 2.20
CA ALA A 267 -7.99 17.10 3.28
C ALA A 267 -7.96 18.63 3.21
N ALA A 268 -6.80 19.22 2.91
CA ALA A 268 -6.71 20.67 2.69
C ALA A 268 -7.55 21.12 1.49
N PHE A 269 -7.47 20.38 0.37
CA PHE A 269 -8.27 20.69 -0.82
C PHE A 269 -9.79 20.54 -0.57
N GLU A 270 -10.20 19.55 0.23
CA GLU A 270 -11.58 19.40 0.67
C GLU A 270 -12.06 20.61 1.49
N ALA A 271 -11.25 21.07 2.45
CA ALA A 271 -11.56 22.24 3.26
C ALA A 271 -11.68 23.52 2.40
N ASP A 272 -10.83 23.66 1.38
CA ASP A 272 -10.89 24.76 0.42
C ASP A 272 -12.18 24.73 -0.40
N LEU A 273 -12.59 23.55 -0.88
CA LEU A 273 -13.87 23.38 -1.60
C LEU A 273 -15.07 23.78 -0.73
N PHE A 274 -15.08 23.32 0.52
CA PHE A 274 -16.16 23.65 1.45
C PHE A 274 -16.19 25.14 1.78
N THR A 275 -15.02 25.77 1.94
CA THR A 275 -14.90 27.21 2.18
C THR A 275 -15.43 28.00 0.98
N HIS A 276 -15.05 27.61 -0.23
CA HIS A 276 -15.51 28.26 -1.46
C HIS A 276 -17.03 28.14 -1.63
N PHE A 277 -17.61 26.98 -1.36
CA PHE A 277 -19.07 26.79 -1.39
C PHE A 277 -19.81 27.70 -0.41
N ASN A 278 -19.32 27.79 0.83
CA ASN A 278 -19.94 28.67 1.82
C ASN A 278 -19.84 30.15 1.42
N GLN A 279 -18.75 30.56 0.78
CA GLN A 279 -18.63 31.93 0.24
C GLN A 279 -19.67 32.18 -0.85
N LYS A 280 -19.81 31.26 -1.81
CA LYS A 280 -20.83 31.32 -2.86
C LYS A 280 -22.26 31.43 -2.26
N LEU A 281 -22.57 30.63 -1.24
CA LEU A 281 -23.88 30.70 -0.57
C LEU A 281 -24.13 32.03 0.14
N ASP A 282 -23.14 32.54 0.89
CA ASP A 282 -23.26 33.82 1.59
C ASP A 282 -23.44 34.99 0.59
N GLU A 283 -22.73 34.97 -0.54
CA GLU A 283 -22.91 35.96 -1.61
C GLU A 283 -24.30 35.89 -2.26
N LYS A 284 -24.83 34.67 -2.51
CA LYS A 284 -26.20 34.50 -3.03
C LYS A 284 -27.24 34.97 -2.03
N LEU A 285 -27.07 34.64 -0.75
CA LEU A 285 -27.93 35.11 0.34
C LEU A 285 -27.93 36.63 0.42
N LEU A 286 -26.76 37.26 0.38
CA LEU A 286 -26.63 38.73 0.41
C LEU A 286 -27.41 39.37 -0.74
N LYS A 287 -27.25 38.87 -1.97
CA LYS A 287 -28.00 39.35 -3.15
C LYS A 287 -29.51 39.14 -3.02
N LEU A 288 -29.96 38.11 -2.32
CA LEU A 288 -31.39 37.87 -2.08
C LEU A 288 -31.94 38.82 -1.00
N VAL A 289 -31.18 39.02 0.08
CA VAL A 289 -31.53 39.94 1.18
C VAL A 289 -31.60 41.38 0.67
N GLU A 290 -30.63 41.85 -0.13
CA GLU A 290 -30.65 43.18 -0.74
C GLU A 290 -31.87 43.40 -1.64
N ARG A 291 -32.23 42.41 -2.46
CA ARG A 291 -33.45 42.45 -3.29
C ARG A 291 -34.73 42.44 -2.44
N GLY A 292 -34.71 41.78 -1.29
CA GLY A 292 -35.79 41.76 -0.31
C GLY A 292 -35.97 43.12 0.36
N LEU A 293 -34.87 43.75 0.80
CA LEU A 293 -34.85 45.06 1.44
C LEU A 293 -35.45 46.15 0.54
N GLN A 294 -35.21 46.10 -0.77
CA GLN A 294 -35.83 47.02 -1.74
C GLN A 294 -37.37 46.93 -1.82
N LYS A 295 -37.98 45.87 -1.29
CA LYS A 295 -39.42 45.58 -1.40
C LYS A 295 -40.11 45.39 -0.04
N ALA A 296 -39.39 45.57 1.06
CA ALA A 296 -39.83 45.24 2.40
C ALA A 296 -40.55 46.42 3.09
N ASN A 297 -41.50 46.11 3.97
CA ASN A 297 -42.11 47.08 4.89
C ASN A 297 -41.28 47.19 6.20
N ASP A 298 -41.50 48.23 7.01
CA ASP A 298 -40.74 48.53 8.25
C ASP A 298 -40.54 47.33 9.20
N GLY A 299 -41.54 46.46 9.33
CA GLY A 299 -41.45 45.25 10.18
C GLY A 299 -40.54 44.16 9.64
N GLN A 300 -40.35 44.08 8.31
CA GLN A 300 -39.49 43.10 7.64
C GLN A 300 -38.04 43.62 7.50
N MET A 301 -37.85 44.94 7.45
CA MET A 301 -36.52 45.54 7.31
C MET A 301 -35.58 45.12 8.44
N ARG A 302 -36.03 45.13 9.71
CA ARG A 302 -35.18 44.76 10.85
C ARG A 302 -34.57 43.37 10.72
N HIS A 303 -35.38 42.38 10.33
CA HIS A 303 -34.90 41.00 10.19
C HIS A 303 -33.95 40.83 9.00
N LEU A 304 -34.26 41.49 7.88
CA LEU A 304 -33.39 41.47 6.69
C LEU A 304 -32.06 42.19 6.95
N ASP A 305 -32.05 43.30 7.70
CA ASP A 305 -30.84 44.02 8.08
C ASP A 305 -29.96 43.19 9.04
N GLU A 306 -30.57 42.48 10.00
CA GLU A 306 -29.85 41.52 10.86
C GLU A 306 -29.16 40.42 10.02
N LEU A 307 -29.90 39.79 9.11
CA LEU A 307 -29.37 38.78 8.19
C LEU A 307 -28.26 39.32 7.29
N LYS A 308 -28.42 40.56 6.80
CA LYS A 308 -27.41 41.24 5.98
C LYS A 308 -26.10 41.41 6.74
N ASN A 309 -26.17 42.00 7.94
CA ASN A 309 -24.99 42.23 8.79
C ASN A 309 -24.30 40.91 9.16
N GLU A 310 -25.06 39.85 9.39
CA GLU A 310 -24.50 38.53 9.68
C GLU A 310 -23.74 37.95 8.46
N CYS A 311 -24.32 38.05 7.27
CA CYS A 311 -23.67 37.59 6.02
C CYS A 311 -22.40 38.41 5.72
N GLU A 312 -22.46 39.73 5.82
CA GLU A 312 -21.30 40.62 5.65
C GLU A 312 -20.20 40.29 6.66
N GLY A 313 -20.56 40.10 7.94
CA GLY A 313 -19.62 39.70 8.98
C GLY A 313 -18.98 38.32 8.75
N ARG A 314 -19.69 37.36 8.13
CA ARG A 314 -19.12 36.06 7.74
C ARG A 314 -18.15 36.20 6.55
N ILE A 315 -18.51 37.01 5.56
CA ILE A 315 -17.69 37.24 4.36
C ILE A 315 -16.38 37.94 4.74
N ASP A 316 -16.45 38.99 5.56
CA ASP A 316 -15.26 39.75 5.96
C ASP A 316 -14.28 38.91 6.79
N LYS A 317 -14.78 38.11 7.74
CA LYS A 317 -13.95 37.15 8.49
C LYS A 317 -13.20 36.15 7.61
N ARG A 318 -13.75 35.79 6.45
CA ARG A 318 -13.10 34.86 5.51
C ARG A 318 -12.07 35.55 4.62
N LYS A 319 -12.17 36.87 4.40
CA LYS A 319 -11.14 37.64 3.69
C LYS A 319 -9.87 37.83 4.53
N ASP A 320 -10.01 37.91 5.84
CA ASP A 320 -8.89 38.11 6.79
C ASP A 320 -8.05 36.84 7.03
N ASN A 321 -8.48 35.66 6.56
CA ASN A 321 -7.75 34.40 6.72
C ASN A 321 -7.42 33.74 5.35
N PRO A 322 -6.43 34.26 4.61
CA PRO A 322 -6.09 33.80 3.26
C PRO A 322 -5.16 32.58 3.33
N ASN A 323 -5.64 31.44 3.82
CA ASN A 323 -4.82 30.21 3.85
C ASN A 323 -4.80 29.43 2.52
N GLY A 324 -5.22 30.02 1.41
CA GLY A 324 -5.04 29.48 0.07
C GLY A 324 -5.04 30.61 -0.97
N SER A 325 -3.86 30.99 -1.45
CA SER A 325 -3.72 32.05 -2.46
C SER A 325 -3.93 31.52 -3.89
N GLU A 326 -4.40 32.47 -4.71
CA GLU A 326 -4.19 32.60 -6.16
C GLU A 326 -5.04 31.78 -7.14
N GLY A 327 -6.06 32.49 -7.63
CA GLY A 327 -6.71 32.26 -8.92
C GLY A 327 -7.53 33.48 -9.32
N GLY A 328 -6.90 34.65 -9.36
CA GLY A 328 -7.53 35.84 -9.93
C GLY A 328 -7.72 35.67 -11.43
N THR A 329 -8.96 35.76 -11.87
CA THR A 329 -9.28 36.48 -13.11
C THR A 329 -10.46 37.38 -12.82
N ASP A 330 -10.16 38.69 -12.75
CA ASP A 330 -11.09 39.75 -13.13
C ASP A 330 -11.51 39.47 -14.58
N GLY A 331 -12.53 38.65 -14.72
CA GLY A 331 -13.21 38.32 -15.95
C GLY A 331 -14.68 38.30 -15.60
N GLN A 332 -15.47 38.98 -16.43
CA GLN A 332 -16.91 38.94 -16.39
C GLN A 332 -17.35 37.52 -16.76
N ASP A 333 -17.22 36.60 -15.81
CA ASP A 333 -17.37 35.16 -16.05
C ASP A 333 -18.76 34.70 -15.61
N ASP A 334 -19.40 33.92 -16.48
CA ASP A 334 -20.77 33.47 -16.35
C ASP A 334 -20.91 32.65 -15.06
N GLY A 335 -21.79 33.05 -14.13
CA GLY A 335 -21.95 32.38 -12.84
C GLY A 335 -22.21 30.86 -12.94
N ARG A 336 -22.71 30.39 -14.08
CA ARG A 336 -22.84 28.98 -14.41
C ARG A 336 -21.51 28.25 -14.56
N LEU A 337 -20.48 28.88 -15.12
CA LEU A 337 -19.16 28.27 -15.33
C LEU A 337 -18.46 27.98 -13.99
N ASN A 338 -18.62 28.87 -13.01
CA ASN A 338 -18.11 28.67 -11.65
C ASN A 338 -18.80 27.51 -10.92
N ASP A 339 -20.11 27.30 -11.10
CA ASP A 339 -20.85 26.19 -10.49
C ASP A 339 -20.35 24.83 -11.02
N TYR A 340 -20.18 24.69 -12.33
CA TYR A 340 -19.63 23.46 -12.92
C TYR A 340 -18.16 23.23 -12.56
N ASN A 341 -17.38 24.30 -12.36
CA ASN A 341 -15.99 24.19 -11.92
C ASN A 341 -15.88 23.60 -10.50
N SER A 342 -16.71 24.06 -9.55
CA SER A 342 -16.75 23.54 -8.18
C SER A 342 -17.19 22.07 -8.13
N ILE A 343 -18.23 21.71 -8.89
CA ILE A 343 -18.70 20.31 -9.00
C ILE A 343 -17.62 19.43 -9.65
N SER A 344 -16.94 19.92 -10.69
CA SER A 344 -15.86 19.18 -11.36
C SER A 344 -14.68 18.95 -10.42
N LYS A 345 -14.29 19.95 -9.63
CA LYS A 345 -13.21 19.82 -8.63
C LYS A 345 -13.58 18.82 -7.54
N ALA A 346 -14.81 18.88 -7.02
CA ALA A 346 -15.32 17.92 -6.03
C ALA A 346 -15.37 16.49 -6.59
N THR A 347 -15.80 16.32 -7.84
CA THR A 347 -15.85 15.00 -8.51
C THR A 347 -14.45 14.42 -8.70
N ARG A 348 -13.48 15.24 -9.12
CA ARG A 348 -12.08 14.82 -9.23
C ARG A 348 -11.49 14.43 -7.88
N LEU A 349 -11.78 15.20 -6.82
CA LEU A 349 -11.35 14.84 -5.48
C LEU A 349 -11.94 13.49 -5.04
N LEU A 350 -13.21 13.20 -5.35
CA LEU A 350 -13.82 11.90 -5.04
C LEU A 350 -13.15 10.74 -5.79
N GLU A 351 -12.76 10.94 -7.05
CA GLU A 351 -12.00 9.94 -7.82
C GLU A 351 -10.64 9.67 -7.16
N GLU A 352 -9.90 10.72 -6.83
CA GLU A 352 -8.58 10.61 -6.19
C GLU A 352 -8.66 9.97 -4.79
N VAL A 353 -9.69 10.30 -4.01
CA VAL A 353 -9.95 9.72 -2.68
C VAL A 353 -10.29 8.23 -2.80
N LYS A 354 -11.07 7.81 -3.81
CA LYS A 354 -11.35 6.40 -4.05
C LYS A 354 -10.08 5.62 -4.43
N ASP A 355 -9.24 6.18 -5.29
CA ASP A 355 -7.95 5.59 -5.65
C ASP A 355 -7.07 5.37 -4.40
N ILE A 356 -7.00 6.38 -3.51
CA ILE A 356 -6.23 6.28 -2.25
C ILE A 356 -6.78 5.14 -1.37
N ARG A 357 -8.10 5.02 -1.20
CA ARG A 357 -8.71 3.94 -0.39
C ARG A 357 -8.43 2.57 -1.00
N ASP A 358 -8.58 2.43 -2.31
CA ASP A 358 -8.28 1.19 -3.03
C ASP A 358 -6.83 0.76 -2.75
N GLU A 359 -5.86 1.67 -2.89
CA GLU A 359 -4.45 1.36 -2.66
C GLU A 359 -4.11 1.10 -1.18
N LEU A 360 -4.72 1.83 -0.23
CA LEU A 360 -4.59 1.53 1.21
C LEU A 360 -5.11 0.13 1.54
N ASN A 361 -6.22 -0.29 0.92
CA ASN A 361 -6.75 -1.64 1.06
C ASN A 361 -5.78 -2.70 0.50
N ILE A 362 -5.12 -2.42 -0.63
CA ILE A 362 -4.07 -3.32 -1.17
C ILE A 362 -2.89 -3.44 -0.19
N LEU A 363 -2.44 -2.32 0.39
CA LEU A 363 -1.37 -2.32 1.39
C LEU A 363 -1.77 -3.07 2.67
N ARG A 364 -3.01 -2.88 3.14
CA ARG A 364 -3.56 -3.64 4.28
C ARG A 364 -3.54 -5.14 4.00
N PHE A 365 -4.03 -5.55 2.84
CA PHE A 365 -4.02 -6.96 2.41
C PHE A 365 -2.60 -7.52 2.35
N LEU A 366 -1.63 -6.76 1.83
CA LEU A 366 -0.22 -7.15 1.85
C LEU A 366 0.28 -7.41 3.28
N LEU A 367 0.01 -6.50 4.22
CA LEU A 367 0.43 -6.64 5.62
C LEU A 367 -0.24 -7.83 6.32
N GLU A 368 -1.48 -8.15 5.98
CA GLU A 368 -2.18 -9.36 6.43
C GLU A 368 -1.50 -10.62 5.89
N GLN A 369 -1.14 -10.66 4.60
CA GLN A 369 -0.38 -11.80 4.05
C GLN A 369 0.98 -11.97 4.73
N GLN A 370 1.66 -10.85 5.00
CA GLN A 370 2.89 -10.85 5.79
C GLN A 370 2.66 -11.33 7.23
N ASN A 371 1.47 -11.14 7.79
CA ASN A 371 1.11 -11.68 9.10
C ASN A 371 1.11 -13.18 9.12
N ASP A 372 0.38 -13.77 8.19
CA ASP A 372 0.19 -15.20 8.15
C ASP A 372 1.54 -15.91 8.01
N VAL A 373 2.47 -15.33 7.24
CA VAL A 373 3.83 -15.85 7.10
C VAL A 373 4.61 -15.76 8.41
N TRP A 374 4.49 -14.64 9.13
CA TRP A 374 5.14 -14.48 10.42
C TRP A 374 4.59 -15.43 11.49
N GLU A 375 3.27 -15.54 11.62
CA GLU A 375 2.62 -16.46 12.55
C GLU A 375 3.04 -17.91 12.26
N LYS A 376 3.08 -18.32 10.98
CA LYS A 376 3.60 -19.64 10.58
C LYS A 376 5.04 -19.87 11.01
N LEU A 377 5.90 -18.83 10.93
CA LEU A 377 7.29 -18.92 11.37
C LEU A 377 7.42 -19.03 12.90
N VAL A 378 6.60 -18.28 13.65
CA VAL A 378 6.65 -18.28 15.12
C VAL A 378 5.98 -19.51 15.71
N ASP A 379 4.77 -19.86 15.26
CA ASP A 379 4.01 -21.00 15.78
C ASP A 379 4.62 -22.34 15.34
N GLY A 380 5.25 -22.39 14.16
CA GLY A 380 6.00 -23.56 13.69
C GLY A 380 7.19 -23.93 14.58
N ALA A 381 7.75 -22.95 15.31
CA ALA A 381 8.87 -23.16 16.23
C ALA A 381 8.45 -23.61 17.64
N TYR A 382 7.15 -23.56 18.01
CA TYR A 382 6.68 -23.70 19.39
C TYR A 382 5.62 -24.80 19.64
N LYS A 383 5.55 -25.84 18.80
CA LYS A 383 4.75 -27.05 19.11
C LYS A 383 5.59 -28.15 19.79
N GLU A 384 6.14 -27.87 20.97
CA GLU A 384 6.48 -28.93 21.93
C GLU A 384 5.27 -29.20 22.84
N PRO A 385 4.94 -30.48 23.13
CA PRO A 385 3.83 -30.81 24.01
C PRO A 385 4.14 -30.29 25.41
N MET A 386 3.24 -29.45 25.89
CA MET A 386 3.21 -28.83 27.21
C MET A 386 3.48 -29.87 28.32
N SER A 387 4.73 -30.07 28.70
CA SER A 387 5.08 -30.79 29.93
C SER A 387 4.85 -29.85 31.10
N LYS A 388 3.90 -30.23 31.95
CA LYS A 388 3.60 -29.57 33.21
C LYS A 388 4.88 -29.48 34.06
N ALA A 389 5.49 -28.29 34.16
CA ALA A 389 6.10 -27.74 35.38
C ALA A 389 7.09 -26.59 35.07
N SER A 390 7.06 -25.61 35.97
CA SER A 390 8.08 -24.59 36.26
C SER A 390 8.09 -23.29 35.42
N THR A 391 7.50 -22.25 36.02
CA THR A 391 8.17 -20.99 36.35
C THR A 391 9.13 -20.38 35.30
N TYR A 392 8.66 -20.17 34.07
CA TYR A 392 9.37 -19.37 33.05
C TYR A 392 8.48 -18.30 32.39
N THR A 393 7.58 -17.70 33.17
CA THR A 393 6.59 -16.70 32.71
C THR A 393 7.14 -15.28 32.50
N ILE A 394 8.46 -15.04 32.55
CA ILE A 394 9.03 -13.67 32.48
C ILE A 394 9.84 -13.39 31.20
N LYS A 395 10.14 -14.39 30.35
CA LYS A 395 10.85 -14.18 29.06
C LYS A 395 9.98 -14.25 27.80
N LYS A 396 8.65 -14.38 27.94
CA LYS A 396 7.70 -14.41 26.81
C LYS A 396 7.37 -13.04 26.20
N ASN A 397 7.70 -11.91 26.87
CA ASN A 397 7.24 -10.60 26.42
C ASN A 397 8.17 -9.86 25.44
N LYS A 398 9.49 -10.06 25.46
CA LYS A 398 10.40 -9.17 24.70
C LYS A 398 10.41 -9.34 23.18
N VAL A 399 10.09 -10.53 22.67
CA VAL A 399 10.03 -10.82 21.22
C VAL A 399 8.65 -10.48 20.65
N MET A 400 7.58 -10.79 21.39
CA MET A 400 6.21 -10.37 21.04
C MET A 400 6.05 -8.85 21.10
N ASP A 401 6.66 -8.16 22.07
CA ASP A 401 6.60 -6.70 22.16
C ASP A 401 7.27 -5.99 20.97
N ARG A 402 8.24 -6.63 20.31
CA ARG A 402 8.92 -6.07 19.14
C ARG A 402 8.10 -6.24 17.84
N TRP A 403 7.14 -7.15 17.86
CA TRP A 403 6.22 -7.42 16.75
C TRP A 403 4.94 -6.57 16.81
N ARG A 404 4.71 -5.85 17.93
CA ARG A 404 3.72 -4.77 18.01
C ARG A 404 3.92 -3.68 16.94
N GLY A 405 5.14 -3.52 16.41
CA GLY A 405 5.43 -2.56 15.34
C GLY A 405 4.61 -2.77 14.07
N ARG A 406 4.24 -4.01 13.69
CA ARG A 406 3.36 -4.24 12.54
C ARG A 406 1.89 -4.05 12.87
N ALA A 407 1.46 -4.39 14.09
CA ALA A 407 0.11 -4.04 14.54
C ALA A 407 -0.07 -2.52 14.46
N TYR A 408 0.94 -1.76 14.89
CA TYR A 408 0.97 -0.32 14.72
C TYR A 408 0.88 0.13 13.25
N VAL A 409 1.62 -0.50 12.33
CA VAL A 409 1.53 -0.15 10.89
C VAL A 409 0.14 -0.46 10.30
N VAL A 410 -0.49 -1.59 10.67
CA VAL A 410 -1.86 -1.91 10.23
C VAL A 410 -2.86 -0.91 10.81
N ASP A 411 -2.74 -0.61 12.11
CA ASP A 411 -3.58 0.38 12.79
C ASP A 411 -3.43 1.77 12.14
N GLU A 412 -2.22 2.16 11.74
CA GLU A 412 -1.96 3.43 11.05
C GLU A 412 -2.54 3.45 9.63
N ILE A 413 -2.52 2.33 8.89
CA ILE A 413 -3.24 2.23 7.61
C ILE A 413 -4.75 2.36 7.82
N ASP A 414 -5.30 1.73 8.86
CA ASP A 414 -6.71 1.82 9.20
C ASP A 414 -7.09 3.25 9.64
N GLU A 415 -6.19 3.97 10.34
CA GLU A 415 -6.35 5.39 10.63
C GLU A 415 -6.31 6.25 9.36
N MET A 416 -5.41 5.96 8.43
CA MET A 416 -5.37 6.62 7.12
C MET A 416 -6.66 6.39 6.32
N ASP A 417 -7.19 5.17 6.26
CA ASP A 417 -8.47 4.90 5.57
C ASP A 417 -9.63 5.66 6.22
N LYS A 418 -9.70 5.74 7.55
CA LYS A 418 -10.72 6.54 8.26
C LYS A 418 -10.64 8.03 7.93
N MET A 419 -9.44 8.60 7.82
CA MET A 419 -9.28 9.99 7.40
C MET A 419 -9.82 10.20 5.98
N VAL A 420 -9.49 9.30 5.07
CA VAL A 420 -9.93 9.35 3.67
C VAL A 420 -11.43 9.13 3.52
N GLU A 421 -12.02 8.25 4.34
CA GLU A 421 -13.46 8.08 4.46
C GLU A 421 -14.16 9.35 4.93
N GLY A 422 -13.57 10.05 5.91
CA GLY A 422 -14.04 11.36 6.36
C GLY A 422 -14.07 12.39 5.23
N ILE A 423 -12.99 12.47 4.43
CA ILE A 423 -12.92 13.33 3.24
C ILE A 423 -14.02 12.95 2.25
N GLN A 424 -14.17 11.65 1.94
CA GLN A 424 -15.20 11.15 1.02
C GLN A 424 -16.61 11.54 1.45
N ALA A 425 -16.92 11.36 2.74
CA ALA A 425 -18.22 11.70 3.33
C ALA A 425 -18.49 13.21 3.27
N SER A 426 -17.47 14.02 3.55
CA SER A 426 -17.59 15.48 3.47
C SER A 426 -17.87 15.95 2.04
N VAL A 427 -17.11 15.46 1.06
CA VAL A 427 -17.30 15.84 -0.35
C VAL A 427 -18.65 15.37 -0.89
N ASN A 428 -19.14 14.18 -0.51
CA ASN A 428 -20.49 13.74 -0.85
C ASN A 428 -21.58 14.64 -0.23
N SER A 429 -21.36 15.10 1.00
CA SER A 429 -22.26 16.06 1.66
C SER A 429 -22.27 17.39 0.93
N LEU A 430 -21.10 17.88 0.51
CA LEU A 430 -20.96 19.09 -0.30
C LEU A 430 -21.75 18.99 -1.62
N LEU A 431 -21.58 17.90 -2.38
CA LEU A 431 -22.33 17.68 -3.62
C LEU A 431 -23.85 17.60 -3.38
N SER A 432 -24.27 17.01 -2.27
CA SER A 432 -25.68 16.97 -1.88
C SER A 432 -26.23 18.36 -1.56
N LEU A 433 -25.44 19.22 -0.92
CA LEU A 433 -25.80 20.60 -0.64
C LEU A 433 -25.90 21.44 -1.93
N GLU A 434 -24.96 21.28 -2.86
CA GLU A 434 -25.01 21.90 -4.20
C GLU A 434 -26.25 21.45 -4.98
N GLN A 435 -26.61 20.18 -4.93
CA GLN A 435 -27.83 19.67 -5.57
C GLN A 435 -29.10 20.28 -4.94
N ASN A 436 -29.15 20.41 -3.61
CA ASN A 436 -30.26 21.04 -2.91
C ASN A 436 -30.38 22.52 -3.29
N GLU A 437 -29.25 23.24 -3.39
CA GLU A 437 -29.22 24.63 -3.86
C GLU A 437 -29.86 24.76 -5.25
N ALA A 438 -29.40 23.96 -6.23
CA ALA A 438 -29.91 23.99 -7.59
C ALA A 438 -31.43 23.68 -7.65
N SER A 439 -31.90 22.73 -6.83
CA SER A 439 -33.33 22.41 -6.72
C SER A 439 -34.16 23.59 -6.20
N ILE A 440 -33.64 24.32 -5.20
CA ILE A 440 -34.32 25.52 -4.65
C ILE A 440 -34.43 26.61 -5.73
N GLU A 441 -33.35 26.85 -6.48
CA GLU A 441 -33.37 27.84 -7.56
C GLU A 441 -34.38 27.49 -8.66
N GLN A 442 -34.41 26.22 -9.08
CA GLN A 442 -35.36 25.74 -10.08
C GLN A 442 -36.80 25.89 -9.60
N ALA A 443 -37.09 25.62 -8.32
CA ALA A 443 -38.41 25.84 -7.74
C ALA A 443 -38.83 27.32 -7.77
N GLN A 444 -37.91 28.24 -7.45
CA GLN A 444 -38.19 29.68 -7.53
C GLN A 444 -38.47 30.16 -8.96
N VAL A 445 -37.67 29.70 -9.94
CA VAL A 445 -37.90 30.01 -11.36
C VAL A 445 -39.26 29.49 -11.80
N THR A 446 -39.63 28.27 -11.41
CA THR A 446 -40.92 27.66 -11.72
C THR A 446 -42.09 28.48 -11.17
N ILE A 447 -42.00 28.94 -9.91
CA ILE A 447 -43.03 29.82 -9.32
C ILE A 447 -43.16 31.13 -10.09
N ARG A 448 -42.03 31.74 -10.48
CA ARG A 448 -42.03 33.00 -11.23
C ARG A 448 -42.64 32.82 -12.62
N GLN A 449 -42.29 31.75 -13.33
CA GLN A 449 -42.87 31.40 -14.62
C GLN A 449 -44.38 31.14 -14.50
N GLY A 450 -44.82 30.42 -13.46
CA GLY A 450 -46.24 30.19 -13.19
C GLY A 450 -47.02 31.49 -12.98
N LYS A 451 -46.46 32.47 -12.27
CA LYS A 451 -47.07 33.81 -12.10
C LYS A 451 -47.19 34.57 -13.42
N ILE A 452 -46.14 34.54 -14.26
CA ILE A 452 -46.15 35.17 -15.58
C ILE A 452 -47.19 34.52 -16.48
N LEU A 453 -47.25 33.18 -16.48
CA LEU A 453 -48.23 32.42 -17.25
C LEU A 453 -49.65 32.76 -16.79
N MET A 454 -49.91 32.83 -15.48
CA MET A 454 -51.21 33.26 -14.96
C MET A 454 -51.58 34.67 -15.42
N ALA A 455 -50.67 35.65 -15.31
CA ALA A 455 -50.92 37.01 -15.75
C ALA A 455 -51.19 37.08 -17.26
N PHE A 456 -50.37 36.39 -18.06
CA PHE A 456 -50.57 36.27 -19.51
C PHE A 456 -51.92 35.62 -19.84
N THR A 457 -52.31 34.59 -19.10
CA THR A 457 -53.59 33.90 -19.28
C THR A 457 -54.77 34.83 -18.99
N ILE A 458 -54.73 35.58 -17.88
CA ILE A 458 -55.78 36.56 -17.53
C ILE A 458 -55.90 37.63 -18.61
N VAL A 459 -54.77 38.21 -19.03
CA VAL A 459 -54.74 39.21 -20.10
C VAL A 459 -55.31 38.63 -21.39
N THR A 460 -54.89 37.42 -21.77
CA THR A 460 -55.38 36.76 -22.99
C THR A 460 -56.88 36.51 -22.93
N ILE A 461 -57.43 36.05 -21.80
CA ILE A 461 -58.88 35.85 -21.63
C ILE A 461 -59.63 37.17 -21.78
N LEU A 462 -59.19 38.24 -21.10
CA LEU A 462 -59.85 39.55 -21.17
C LEU A 462 -59.84 40.13 -22.59
N PHE A 463 -58.73 40.01 -23.32
CA PHE A 463 -58.63 40.52 -24.70
C PHE A 463 -59.36 39.63 -25.71
N LEU A 464 -59.49 38.33 -25.45
CA LEU A 464 -60.27 37.40 -26.28
C LEU A 464 -61.77 37.72 -26.20
N GLU A 465 -62.28 38.03 -25.00
CA GLU A 465 -63.68 38.42 -24.79
C GLU A 465 -64.02 39.80 -25.37
N LEU A 466 -63.03 40.70 -25.49
CA LEU A 466 -63.20 42.02 -26.14
C LEU A 466 -63.21 41.96 -27.68
N GLN A 467 -62.81 40.83 -28.27
CA GLN A 467 -62.81 40.62 -29.73
C GLN A 467 -64.04 39.84 -30.25
N GLN A 468 -64.91 39.35 -29.36
CA GLN A 468 -66.25 38.85 -29.68
C GLN A 468 -67.29 39.95 -29.48
#